data_AF-A0A7S2RIK4-F1
#
_entry.id   AF-A0A7S2RIK4-F1
#
_cell.length_a   1.000
_cell.length_b   1.000
_cell.length_c   1.000
_cell.angle_alpha   90.00
_cell.angle_beta   90.00
_cell.angle_gamma   90.00
#
_symmetry.space_group_name_H-M   'P 1'
#
loop_
_entity.id
_entity.type
_entity.pdbx_description
1 polymer ?
#
loop_
_entity_poly.entity_id
_entity_poly.type
_entity_poly.pdbx_seq_one_letter_code
_entity_poly.pdbx_strand_id
1 'polypeptide(L)'
;MVLFNSNRSLTWALAALVSLSVSPEISIVSAKKSKGCKKHGSKVTEDSSNTGGLGYGLGPGDSIEFMREVPDTQQLTHRLTLPNNYDPMGTPPPLMLFFHGWGGNYGSCGDRCFVDAPEKGFVSVSMTGYGDTGWNSWNFAGSSSSPGPDGATCEEGAADYCPNYGESQGCDCSQADNCWWTTCHDSVAQVLSILDEVQDEICIDLDRVWAVGSSNGGMFTFELASDHRSAPRLAGIVPIIGLPHNGYSTGPFADGMSMFGMFGVSDTTVPPISNTDDPNKTLDTYNGVYYGGGWYYTSLEKVMMDWTKGSGCKGEGQDSLIDDYGVSSYEGLTCTQGCSEKKDSTHVVSCLFEGGHESYSDEIWEPAFNFMLAPRKKTKGSGKSPKMSKKGKKGSKKGKKN
;
A
#
# COMPACT_ATOMS: atom_id res chain seq x y z
N MET A 1 27.09 43.27 -81.40
CA MET A 1 28.54 42.95 -81.35
C MET A 1 28.92 42.87 -79.86
N VAL A 2 29.51 41.76 -79.40
CA VAL A 2 30.44 41.62 -78.24
C VAL A 2 30.24 42.56 -77.03
N LEU A 3 30.14 42.19 -75.73
CA LEU A 3 30.03 40.96 -74.92
C LEU A 3 30.28 41.40 -73.44
N PHE A 4 29.89 40.56 -72.46
CA PHE A 4 30.46 40.39 -71.10
C PHE A 4 30.20 41.34 -69.90
N ASN A 5 29.72 40.68 -68.82
CA ASN A 5 30.04 40.79 -67.37
C ASN A 5 29.73 42.08 -66.57
N SER A 6 29.38 42.03 -65.27
CA SER A 6 29.40 40.92 -64.29
C SER A 6 28.33 41.01 -63.18
N ASN A 7 27.97 39.84 -62.61
CA ASN A 7 27.66 39.56 -61.18
C ASN A 7 27.88 40.72 -60.17
N ARG A 8 27.11 40.95 -59.09
CA ARG A 8 26.08 40.21 -58.29
C ARG A 8 25.41 41.26 -57.37
N SER A 9 24.33 41.06 -56.58
CA SER A 9 23.30 40.01 -56.39
C SER A 9 22.15 40.61 -55.57
N LEU A 10 20.95 40.01 -55.55
CA LEU A 10 19.79 40.52 -54.78
C LEU A 10 19.83 40.11 -53.29
N THR A 11 19.57 41.07 -52.41
CA THR A 11 19.25 40.85 -50.99
C THR A 11 17.74 41.01 -50.77
N TRP A 12 17.08 39.96 -50.27
CA TRP A 12 15.75 40.04 -49.67
C TRP A 12 15.84 39.62 -48.20
N ALA A 13 15.27 40.42 -47.31
CA ALA A 13 15.27 40.15 -45.87
C ALA A 13 14.13 39.19 -45.50
N LEU A 14 14.46 38.12 -44.77
CA LEU A 14 13.48 37.40 -43.94
C LEU A 14 13.87 37.58 -42.47
N ALA A 15 12.91 38.03 -41.66
CA ALA A 15 13.04 38.04 -40.21
C ALA A 15 12.74 36.63 -39.67
N ALA A 16 13.69 36.04 -38.94
CA ALA A 16 13.48 34.78 -38.24
C ALA A 16 13.09 35.05 -36.78
N LEU A 17 11.83 34.76 -36.44
CA LEU A 17 11.37 34.68 -35.05
C LEU A 17 11.90 33.37 -34.43
N VAL A 18 12.86 33.49 -33.51
CA VAL A 18 13.35 32.35 -32.74
C VAL A 18 12.34 32.02 -31.63
N SER A 19 11.49 31.04 -31.89
CA SER A 19 10.67 30.41 -30.85
C SER A 19 11.56 29.57 -29.94
N LEU A 20 11.87 30.07 -28.74
CA LEU A 20 12.45 29.28 -27.66
C LEU A 20 11.37 28.40 -27.02
N SER A 21 10.99 27.33 -27.70
CA SER A 21 10.17 26.27 -27.11
C SER A 21 11.02 25.47 -26.12
N VAL A 22 11.05 25.91 -24.86
CA VAL A 22 11.55 25.11 -23.74
C VAL A 22 10.51 24.03 -23.45
N SER A 23 10.51 22.97 -24.24
CA SER A 23 9.82 21.73 -23.90
C SER A 23 10.46 21.19 -22.61
N PRO A 24 9.71 20.99 -21.51
CA PRO A 24 10.27 20.32 -20.35
C PRO A 24 10.57 18.88 -20.76
N GLU A 25 11.85 18.50 -20.73
CA GLU A 25 12.23 17.11 -20.88
C GLU A 25 11.57 16.31 -19.75
N ILE A 26 10.53 15.54 -20.10
CA ILE A 26 9.96 14.53 -19.22
C ILE A 26 11.03 13.44 -19.07
N SER A 27 11.94 13.65 -18.12
CA SER A 27 12.88 12.64 -17.67
C SER A 27 12.06 11.52 -17.04
N ILE A 28 11.74 10.50 -17.83
CA ILE A 28 11.25 9.21 -17.32
C ILE A 28 12.37 8.69 -16.42
N VAL A 29 12.17 8.80 -15.11
CA VAL A 29 13.14 8.30 -14.13
C VAL A 29 13.19 6.79 -14.30
N SER A 30 14.38 6.25 -14.57
CA SER A 30 14.56 4.80 -14.74
C SER A 30 14.12 4.08 -13.47
N ALA A 31 13.28 3.05 -13.63
CA ALA A 31 12.73 2.22 -12.56
C ALA A 31 13.81 1.73 -11.59
N LYS A 32 13.52 1.75 -10.29
CA LYS A 32 14.48 1.36 -9.26
C LYS A 32 14.49 -0.17 -9.16
N LYS A 33 15.29 -0.82 -10.00
CA LYS A 33 15.41 -2.30 -10.07
C LYS A 33 15.75 -2.92 -8.71
N SER A 34 15.09 -4.03 -8.38
CA SER A 34 15.42 -4.93 -7.25
C SER A 34 16.77 -5.64 -7.42
N LYS A 35 17.23 -6.43 -6.43
CA LYS A 35 18.45 -7.26 -6.60
C LYS A 35 18.17 -8.44 -7.54
N GLY A 36 16.96 -9.01 -7.51
CA GLY A 36 16.55 -10.13 -8.37
C GLY A 36 16.77 -9.90 -9.87
N CYS A 37 16.58 -8.66 -10.35
CA CYS A 37 16.89 -8.25 -11.74
C CYS A 37 18.36 -8.49 -12.17
N LYS A 38 19.29 -8.71 -11.23
CA LYS A 38 20.71 -8.99 -11.54
C LYS A 38 21.04 -10.48 -11.59
N LYS A 39 20.27 -11.33 -10.91
CA LYS A 39 20.58 -12.77 -10.78
C LYS A 39 20.43 -13.53 -12.10
N HIS A 40 19.40 -13.22 -12.88
CA HIS A 40 19.17 -13.84 -14.20
C HIS A 40 20.15 -13.40 -15.31
N GLY A 41 21.00 -12.40 -15.07
CA GLY A 41 21.96 -11.87 -16.06
C GLY A 41 23.32 -12.57 -16.07
N SER A 42 23.63 -13.38 -15.06
CA SER A 42 24.87 -14.14 -14.97
C SER A 42 24.66 -15.56 -15.50
N LYS A 43 25.57 -16.04 -16.36
CA LYS A 43 25.63 -17.47 -16.69
C LYS A 43 25.72 -18.27 -15.39
N VAL A 44 24.79 -19.20 -15.21
CA VAL A 44 24.82 -20.16 -14.10
C VAL A 44 26.12 -20.94 -14.19
N THR A 45 27.06 -20.65 -13.31
CA THR A 45 28.13 -21.59 -12.97
C THR A 45 27.50 -22.63 -12.05
N GLU A 46 27.57 -23.90 -12.45
CA GLU A 46 27.12 -25.03 -11.63
C GLU A 46 27.93 -25.09 -10.34
N ASP A 47 27.39 -24.52 -9.26
CA ASP A 47 27.77 -24.85 -7.89
C ASP A 47 26.55 -25.50 -7.22
N SER A 48 26.63 -26.82 -7.06
CA SER A 48 25.50 -27.74 -6.85
C SER A 48 25.06 -27.84 -5.38
N SER A 49 25.05 -26.70 -4.69
CA SER A 49 24.69 -26.60 -3.26
C SER A 49 23.52 -25.67 -2.94
N ASN A 50 23.05 -24.87 -3.91
CA ASN A 50 21.95 -23.93 -3.68
C ASN A 50 20.61 -24.52 -4.15
N THR A 51 19.75 -24.92 -3.21
CA THR A 51 18.35 -25.27 -3.48
C THR A 51 17.64 -24.05 -4.08
N GLY A 52 16.92 -24.24 -5.19
CA GLY A 52 16.32 -23.14 -5.96
C GLY A 52 15.49 -22.20 -5.09
N GLY A 53 15.91 -20.93 -5.01
CA GLY A 53 15.25 -19.89 -4.24
C GLY A 53 13.89 -19.48 -4.83
N LEU A 54 13.21 -18.52 -4.17
CA LEU A 54 11.90 -18.04 -4.60
C LEU A 54 11.88 -17.64 -6.08
N GLY A 55 11.02 -18.26 -6.88
CA GLY A 55 10.92 -18.02 -8.32
C GLY A 55 11.89 -18.81 -9.21
N TYR A 56 12.76 -19.66 -8.65
CA TYR A 56 13.65 -20.51 -9.45
C TYR A 56 12.85 -21.45 -10.35
N GLY A 57 13.10 -21.38 -11.66
CA GLY A 57 12.44 -22.21 -12.66
C GLY A 57 11.06 -21.72 -13.12
N LEU A 58 10.54 -20.61 -12.59
CA LEU A 58 9.29 -20.01 -13.06
C LEU A 58 9.50 -19.21 -14.35
N GLY A 59 8.60 -19.39 -15.31
CA GLY A 59 8.44 -18.56 -16.50
C GLY A 59 7.33 -17.50 -16.36
N PRO A 60 7.03 -16.75 -17.43
CA PRO A 60 5.95 -15.78 -17.45
C PRO A 60 4.58 -16.45 -17.20
N GLY A 61 3.77 -15.89 -16.31
CA GLY A 61 2.47 -16.43 -15.90
C GLY A 61 2.53 -17.59 -14.89
N ASP A 62 3.71 -18.16 -14.61
CA ASP A 62 3.83 -19.25 -13.64
C ASP A 62 3.65 -18.76 -12.20
N SER A 63 3.19 -19.66 -11.33
CA SER A 63 3.02 -19.41 -9.91
C SER A 63 3.59 -20.53 -9.04
N ILE A 64 4.02 -20.18 -7.83
CA ILE A 64 4.53 -21.10 -6.81
C ILE A 64 3.88 -20.83 -5.45
N GLU A 65 3.52 -21.89 -4.74
CA GLU A 65 3.21 -21.86 -3.32
C GLU A 65 4.49 -22.07 -2.51
N PHE A 66 4.73 -21.24 -1.50
CA PHE A 66 5.94 -21.28 -0.69
C PHE A 66 5.63 -21.05 0.79
N MET A 67 6.29 -21.81 1.67
CA MET A 67 6.09 -21.73 3.12
C MET A 67 7.14 -20.84 3.77
N ARG A 68 6.74 -19.93 4.66
CA ARG A 68 7.65 -19.08 5.44
C ARG A 68 7.25 -19.04 6.90
N GLU A 69 8.23 -18.75 7.74
CA GLU A 69 8.12 -18.73 9.19
C GLU A 69 8.99 -17.57 9.68
N VAL A 70 8.42 -16.67 10.47
CA VAL A 70 9.20 -15.73 11.28
C VAL A 70 9.57 -16.47 12.58
N PRO A 71 10.79 -16.34 13.13
CA PRO A 71 11.17 -17.04 14.36
C PRO A 71 10.14 -16.89 15.47
N ASP A 72 9.85 -17.99 16.16
CA ASP A 72 8.87 -18.10 17.24
C ASP A 72 7.39 -17.82 16.82
N THR A 73 7.07 -17.96 15.52
CA THR A 73 5.71 -17.81 14.97
C THR A 73 5.26 -19.02 14.14
N GLN A 74 4.03 -19.00 13.62
CA GLN A 74 3.48 -20.04 12.75
C GLN A 74 4.18 -20.10 11.38
N GLN A 75 4.43 -21.31 10.88
CA GLN A 75 4.80 -21.52 9.47
C GLN A 75 3.56 -21.43 8.58
N LEU A 76 3.60 -20.55 7.58
CA LEU A 76 2.45 -20.16 6.76
C LEU A 76 2.75 -20.32 5.27
N THR A 77 1.74 -20.73 4.50
CA THR A 77 1.81 -20.84 3.04
C THR A 77 1.40 -19.52 2.39
N HIS A 78 2.17 -19.11 1.39
CA HIS A 78 1.99 -17.92 0.56
C HIS A 78 2.04 -18.33 -0.91
N ARG A 79 1.54 -17.49 -1.82
CA ARG A 79 1.64 -17.72 -3.27
C ARG A 79 2.24 -16.53 -3.98
N LEU A 80 3.18 -16.80 -4.87
CA LEU A 80 3.77 -15.84 -5.80
C LEU A 80 3.37 -16.21 -7.23
N THR A 81 2.95 -15.24 -8.03
CA THR A 81 2.68 -15.38 -9.48
C THR A 81 3.45 -14.32 -10.26
N LEU A 82 4.09 -14.72 -11.35
CA LEU A 82 4.82 -13.83 -12.24
C LEU A 82 3.91 -13.26 -13.36
N PRO A 83 4.17 -12.03 -13.84
CA PRO A 83 3.46 -11.46 -14.99
C PRO A 83 3.48 -12.36 -16.23
N ASN A 84 2.43 -12.29 -17.04
CA ASN A 84 2.37 -13.00 -18.33
C ASN A 84 3.43 -12.50 -19.35
N ASN A 85 4.01 -11.32 -19.09
CA ASN A 85 5.07 -10.70 -19.88
C ASN A 85 6.41 -10.57 -19.11
N TYR A 86 6.63 -11.37 -18.05
CA TYR A 86 7.80 -11.25 -17.18
C TYR A 86 9.12 -11.47 -17.95
N ASP A 87 9.94 -10.41 -18.03
CA ASP A 87 11.32 -10.47 -18.51
C ASP A 87 12.24 -9.91 -17.41
N PRO A 88 13.06 -10.75 -16.75
CA PRO A 88 13.96 -10.28 -15.68
C PRO A 88 15.08 -9.36 -16.19
N MET A 89 15.36 -9.32 -17.50
CA MET A 89 16.30 -8.38 -18.13
C MET A 89 15.63 -7.07 -18.58
N GLY A 90 14.31 -7.09 -18.79
CA GLY A 90 13.50 -6.01 -19.35
C GLY A 90 13.16 -4.89 -18.38
N THR A 91 11.99 -4.29 -18.57
CA THR A 91 11.42 -3.32 -17.63
C THR A 91 10.92 -4.06 -16.39
N PRO A 92 11.37 -3.71 -15.16
CA PRO A 92 10.90 -4.39 -13.97
C PRO A 92 9.39 -4.17 -13.77
N PRO A 93 8.61 -5.22 -13.49
CA PRO A 93 7.19 -5.13 -13.19
C PRO A 93 6.94 -4.45 -11.83
N PRO A 94 5.76 -3.81 -11.62
CA PRO A 94 5.28 -3.47 -10.30
C PRO A 94 5.03 -4.73 -9.45
N LEU A 95 5.05 -4.58 -8.13
CA LEU A 95 4.72 -5.64 -7.16
C LEU A 95 3.41 -5.31 -6.45
N MET A 96 2.48 -6.27 -6.44
CA MET A 96 1.27 -6.25 -5.63
C MET A 96 1.41 -7.28 -4.49
N LEU A 97 1.39 -6.80 -3.25
CA LEU A 97 1.23 -7.63 -2.05
C LEU A 97 -0.27 -7.65 -1.70
N PHE A 98 -0.86 -8.84 -1.53
CA PHE A 98 -2.27 -8.98 -1.17
C PHE A 98 -2.49 -9.57 0.23
N PHE A 99 -3.37 -8.92 0.98
CA PHE A 99 -3.79 -9.25 2.35
C PHE A 99 -5.29 -9.59 2.41
N HIS A 100 -5.61 -10.83 2.80
CA HIS A 100 -7.00 -11.29 2.88
C HIS A 100 -7.77 -10.66 4.04
N GLY A 101 -9.11 -10.68 3.95
CA GLY A 101 -10.02 -10.41 5.07
C GLY A 101 -9.95 -11.49 6.15
N TRP A 102 -10.58 -11.22 7.28
CA TRP A 102 -10.51 -12.07 8.47
C TRP A 102 -10.95 -13.52 8.19
N GLY A 103 -10.19 -14.49 8.71
CA GLY A 103 -10.38 -15.92 8.47
C GLY A 103 -9.97 -16.45 7.08
N GLY A 104 -9.50 -15.57 6.19
CA GLY A 104 -9.05 -15.90 4.83
C GLY A 104 -7.69 -16.62 4.76
N ASN A 105 -7.09 -16.69 3.58
CA ASN A 105 -5.72 -17.17 3.37
C ASN A 105 -5.15 -16.65 2.03
N TYR A 106 -3.95 -17.08 1.67
CA TYR A 106 -3.31 -16.72 0.39
C TYR A 106 -4.23 -16.92 -0.83
N GLY A 107 -5.14 -17.90 -0.81
CA GLY A 107 -6.08 -18.19 -1.89
C GLY A 107 -7.30 -17.26 -1.97
N SER A 108 -7.63 -16.50 -0.92
CA SER A 108 -8.89 -15.72 -0.82
C SER A 108 -9.09 -14.65 -1.90
N CYS A 109 -8.01 -14.19 -2.53
CA CYS A 109 -8.06 -13.21 -3.62
C CYS A 109 -8.63 -13.78 -4.93
N GLY A 110 -8.55 -15.11 -5.12
CA GLY A 110 -8.92 -15.77 -6.37
C GLY A 110 -8.21 -15.16 -7.59
N ASP A 111 -8.94 -15.11 -8.70
CA ASP A 111 -8.41 -14.69 -10.01
C ASP A 111 -7.85 -13.26 -10.01
N ARG A 112 -8.30 -12.37 -9.12
CA ARG A 112 -7.75 -11.01 -8.97
C ARG A 112 -6.23 -11.01 -8.74
N CYS A 113 -5.74 -11.94 -7.93
CA CYS A 113 -4.30 -12.05 -7.66
C CYS A 113 -3.56 -13.02 -8.60
N PHE A 114 -4.26 -13.97 -9.21
CA PHE A 114 -3.61 -15.08 -9.94
C PHE A 114 -3.77 -15.01 -11.46
N VAL A 115 -4.69 -14.20 -11.95
CA VAL A 115 -4.98 -13.99 -13.38
C VAL A 115 -4.89 -12.50 -13.69
N ASP A 116 -5.75 -11.67 -13.11
CA ASP A 116 -5.88 -10.25 -13.46
C ASP A 116 -4.59 -9.46 -13.20
N ALA A 117 -3.99 -9.60 -12.00
CA ALA A 117 -2.75 -8.92 -11.66
C ALA A 117 -1.57 -9.34 -12.58
N PRO A 118 -1.30 -10.65 -12.82
CA PRO A 118 -0.34 -11.10 -13.84
C PRO A 118 -0.62 -10.63 -15.27
N GLU A 119 -1.88 -10.60 -15.71
CA GLU A 119 -2.27 -10.07 -17.03
C GLU A 119 -1.99 -8.58 -17.16
N LYS A 120 -2.24 -7.82 -16.08
CA LYS A 120 -1.96 -6.38 -15.97
C LYS A 120 -0.49 -6.06 -15.68
N GLY A 121 0.38 -7.07 -15.64
CA GLY A 121 1.84 -6.90 -15.56
C GLY A 121 2.43 -6.86 -14.15
N PHE A 122 1.68 -7.19 -13.11
CA PHE A 122 2.18 -7.24 -11.73
C PHE A 122 2.85 -8.58 -11.41
N VAL A 123 3.97 -8.53 -10.67
CA VAL A 123 4.32 -9.64 -9.77
C VAL A 123 3.31 -9.59 -8.64
N SER A 124 2.61 -10.70 -8.41
CA SER A 124 1.58 -10.82 -7.39
C SER A 124 2.07 -11.73 -6.28
N VAL A 125 1.94 -11.30 -5.02
CA VAL A 125 2.25 -12.10 -3.84
C VAL A 125 1.06 -12.03 -2.90
N SER A 126 0.26 -13.10 -2.86
CA SER A 126 -0.84 -13.23 -1.91
C SER A 126 -0.37 -13.98 -0.67
N MET A 127 -0.74 -13.46 0.50
CA MET A 127 -0.21 -13.90 1.77
C MET A 127 -1.28 -14.42 2.71
N THR A 128 -0.92 -15.39 3.57
CA THR A 128 -1.75 -15.83 4.70
C THR A 128 -1.28 -15.15 5.98
N GLY A 129 -2.20 -14.62 6.79
CA GLY A 129 -1.93 -14.05 8.10
C GLY A 129 -1.93 -15.11 9.22
N TYR A 130 -1.44 -14.74 10.40
CA TYR A 130 -1.37 -15.64 11.55
C TYR A 130 -2.75 -16.02 12.08
N GLY A 131 -2.90 -17.27 12.48
CA GLY A 131 -4.14 -17.85 13.01
C GLY A 131 -4.33 -19.29 12.59
N ASP A 132 -5.18 -19.99 13.32
CA ASP A 132 -5.67 -21.31 12.92
C ASP A 132 -6.65 -21.16 11.73
N THR A 133 -6.90 -22.23 10.99
CA THR A 133 -7.76 -22.20 9.79
C THR A 133 -9.14 -21.62 10.09
N GLY A 134 -9.51 -20.54 9.39
CA GLY A 134 -10.77 -19.80 9.62
C GLY A 134 -10.63 -18.63 10.60
N TRP A 135 -9.46 -18.48 11.23
CA TRP A 135 -9.08 -17.37 12.12
C TRP A 135 -7.79 -16.67 11.65
N ASN A 136 -7.27 -16.97 10.47
CA ASN A 136 -6.12 -16.26 9.92
C ASN A 136 -6.40 -14.75 9.83
N SER A 137 -5.46 -13.95 10.33
CA SER A 137 -5.66 -12.52 10.57
C SER A 137 -4.35 -11.74 10.47
N TRP A 138 -4.49 -10.42 10.35
CA TRP A 138 -3.40 -9.46 10.39
C TRP A 138 -3.55 -8.60 11.65
N ASN A 139 -2.47 -8.48 12.41
CA ASN A 139 -2.39 -7.57 13.54
C ASN A 139 -2.18 -6.14 13.04
N PHE A 140 -2.99 -5.20 13.53
CA PHE A 140 -2.85 -3.77 13.26
C PHE A 140 -3.23 -2.94 14.49
N ALA A 141 -2.86 -1.66 14.51
CA ALA A 141 -3.09 -0.81 15.67
C ALA A 141 -4.58 -0.75 16.08
N GLY A 142 -4.86 -1.21 17.31
CA GLY A 142 -6.20 -1.30 17.90
C GLY A 142 -6.92 -2.65 17.80
N SER A 143 -6.40 -3.62 17.02
CA SER A 143 -7.06 -4.93 16.81
C SER A 143 -6.68 -6.01 17.82
N SER A 144 -5.52 -5.83 18.45
CA SER A 144 -4.99 -6.67 19.53
C SER A 144 -4.60 -5.86 20.78
N SER A 145 -5.16 -4.64 20.91
CA SER A 145 -4.89 -3.73 22.03
C SER A 145 -6.01 -2.70 22.17
N SER A 146 -6.41 -2.44 23.41
CA SER A 146 -7.39 -1.43 23.79
C SER A 146 -7.17 -1.06 25.27
N PRO A 147 -7.50 0.18 25.73
CA PRO A 147 -7.98 1.30 24.92
C PRO A 147 -6.88 1.92 24.04
N GLY A 148 -7.30 2.48 22.92
CA GLY A 148 -6.48 3.27 22.01
C GLY A 148 -6.50 4.78 22.32
N PRO A 149 -5.93 5.61 21.42
CA PRO A 149 -5.80 7.06 21.61
C PRO A 149 -7.11 7.79 21.91
N ASP A 150 -8.21 7.36 21.28
CA ASP A 150 -9.55 7.96 21.41
C ASP A 150 -10.51 7.12 22.29
N GLY A 151 -9.97 6.24 23.15
CA GLY A 151 -10.72 5.38 24.06
C GLY A 151 -10.76 3.90 23.66
N ALA A 152 -11.71 3.14 24.17
CA ALA A 152 -11.88 1.72 23.83
C ALA A 152 -12.08 1.53 22.32
N THR A 153 -11.50 0.47 21.74
CA THR A 153 -11.64 0.17 20.30
C THR A 153 -12.92 -0.59 19.96
N CYS A 154 -13.70 -0.97 20.98
CA CYS A 154 -15.00 -1.61 20.86
C CYS A 154 -15.97 -1.14 21.97
N GLU A 155 -17.24 -1.53 21.87
CA GLU A 155 -18.24 -1.35 22.92
C GLU A 155 -18.16 -2.45 24.01
N GLU A 156 -18.69 -2.16 25.21
CA GLU A 156 -18.65 -3.05 26.39
C GLU A 156 -19.31 -4.44 26.14
N GLY A 157 -20.14 -4.56 25.10
CA GLY A 157 -20.83 -5.79 24.69
C GLY A 157 -20.21 -6.53 23.51
N ALA A 158 -19.06 -6.10 22.97
CA ALA A 158 -18.43 -6.74 21.81
C ALA A 158 -18.06 -8.21 22.07
N ALA A 159 -18.02 -9.00 21.00
CA ALA A 159 -17.72 -10.43 21.08
C ALA A 159 -16.24 -10.68 21.41
N ASP A 160 -15.96 -11.46 22.46
CA ASP A 160 -14.58 -11.86 22.80
C ASP A 160 -14.06 -12.92 21.82
N TYR A 161 -13.16 -12.49 20.94
CA TYR A 161 -12.47 -13.36 19.99
C TYR A 161 -11.04 -13.73 20.42
N CYS A 162 -10.48 -13.11 21.47
CA CYS A 162 -9.12 -13.38 21.95
C CYS A 162 -8.86 -14.87 22.25
N PRO A 163 -9.80 -15.67 22.80
CA PRO A 163 -9.60 -17.10 23.01
C PRO A 163 -9.21 -17.91 21.76
N ASN A 164 -9.51 -17.43 20.55
CA ASN A 164 -9.08 -18.05 19.28
C ASN A 164 -7.61 -17.70 18.91
N TYR A 165 -7.01 -16.75 19.63
CA TYR A 165 -5.71 -16.15 19.37
C TYR A 165 -4.75 -16.21 20.57
N GLY A 166 -4.94 -17.14 21.52
CA GLY A 166 -4.11 -17.26 22.74
C GLY A 166 -2.60 -17.48 22.49
N GLU A 167 -1.89 -18.07 23.44
CA GLU A 167 -0.40 -18.09 23.43
C GLU A 167 0.25 -18.53 22.09
N SER A 168 -0.38 -19.44 21.33
CA SER A 168 0.07 -19.86 19.98
C SER A 168 0.07 -18.75 18.92
N GLN A 169 -0.85 -17.78 19.02
CA GLN A 169 -1.00 -16.64 18.11
C GLN A 169 -0.52 -15.32 18.76
N GLY A 170 0.24 -15.44 19.85
CA GLY A 170 0.97 -14.36 20.51
C GLY A 170 0.19 -13.58 21.59
N CYS A 171 -1.10 -13.85 21.82
CA CYS A 171 -1.90 -13.05 22.75
C CYS A 171 -1.88 -13.59 24.19
N ASP A 172 -1.71 -12.67 25.15
CA ASP A 172 -2.08 -12.89 26.55
C ASP A 172 -3.51 -12.37 26.80
N CYS A 173 -4.49 -13.24 26.56
CA CYS A 173 -5.91 -12.90 26.75
C CYS A 173 -6.31 -12.67 28.22
N SER A 174 -5.41 -12.86 29.20
CA SER A 174 -5.68 -12.44 30.59
C SER A 174 -5.76 -10.92 30.74
N GLN A 175 -5.26 -10.18 29.74
CA GLN A 175 -5.26 -8.71 29.68
C GLN A 175 -6.27 -8.14 28.66
N ALA A 176 -7.03 -8.99 27.96
CA ALA A 176 -7.97 -8.56 26.93
C ALA A 176 -9.28 -7.99 27.54
N ASP A 177 -9.86 -7.01 26.87
CA ASP A 177 -11.08 -6.28 27.23
C ASP A 177 -12.22 -6.54 26.24
N ASN A 178 -12.28 -7.76 25.70
CA ASN A 178 -13.12 -8.23 24.57
C ASN A 178 -12.85 -7.53 23.22
N CYS A 179 -12.18 -6.38 23.18
CA CYS A 179 -11.91 -5.66 21.94
C CYS A 179 -10.83 -6.31 21.05
N TRP A 180 -10.18 -7.38 21.51
CA TRP A 180 -9.09 -8.04 20.79
C TRP A 180 -9.64 -9.14 19.87
N TRP A 181 -9.39 -9.03 18.57
CA TRP A 181 -10.02 -9.89 17.55
C TRP A 181 -9.10 -10.41 16.46
N THR A 182 -7.80 -10.14 16.56
CA THR A 182 -6.76 -10.67 15.67
C THR A 182 -5.67 -11.37 16.46
N THR A 183 -4.77 -12.04 15.75
CA THR A 183 -3.45 -12.40 16.24
C THR A 183 -2.73 -11.20 16.89
N CYS A 184 -1.87 -11.48 17.86
CA CYS A 184 -0.97 -10.50 18.47
C CYS A 184 0.47 -10.60 17.92
N HIS A 185 0.76 -11.55 17.02
CA HIS A 185 2.06 -11.64 16.33
C HIS A 185 2.32 -10.39 15.47
N ASP A 186 3.61 -10.09 15.22
CA ASP A 186 4.01 -8.94 14.39
C ASP A 186 3.83 -9.26 12.89
N SER A 187 2.61 -9.01 12.39
CA SER A 187 2.28 -9.16 10.97
C SER A 187 3.16 -8.29 10.05
N VAL A 188 3.68 -7.15 10.51
CA VAL A 188 4.59 -6.32 9.69
C VAL A 188 5.95 -7.02 9.53
N ALA A 189 6.48 -7.66 10.57
CA ALA A 189 7.70 -8.46 10.46
C ALA A 189 7.55 -9.61 9.46
N GLN A 190 6.38 -10.26 9.43
CA GLN A 190 6.04 -11.29 8.43
C GLN A 190 6.09 -10.75 6.99
N VAL A 191 5.48 -9.59 6.73
CA VAL A 191 5.53 -8.94 5.42
C VAL A 191 6.95 -8.56 5.01
N LEU A 192 7.74 -8.01 5.94
CA LEU A 192 9.11 -7.60 5.65
C LEU A 192 10.01 -8.79 5.31
N SER A 193 9.86 -9.93 5.99
CA SER A 193 10.61 -11.16 5.70
C SER A 193 10.38 -11.66 4.28
N ILE A 194 9.12 -11.67 3.83
CA ILE A 194 8.75 -12.10 2.47
C ILE A 194 9.16 -11.05 1.43
N LEU A 195 8.95 -9.76 1.72
CA LEU A 195 9.32 -8.68 0.81
C LEU A 195 10.84 -8.55 0.61
N ASP A 196 11.65 -8.90 1.62
CA ASP A 196 13.11 -9.00 1.49
C ASP A 196 13.52 -10.10 0.50
N GLU A 197 12.94 -11.29 0.61
CA GLU A 197 13.24 -12.40 -0.32
C GLU A 197 12.74 -12.09 -1.75
N VAL A 198 11.53 -11.55 -1.90
CA VAL A 198 10.99 -11.14 -3.22
C VAL A 198 11.90 -10.08 -3.86
N GLN A 199 12.43 -9.13 -3.10
CA GLN A 199 13.37 -8.12 -3.62
C GLN A 199 14.76 -8.69 -3.95
N ASP A 200 15.12 -9.81 -3.32
CA ASP A 200 16.42 -10.46 -3.51
C ASP A 200 16.45 -11.48 -4.64
N GLU A 201 15.33 -12.18 -4.91
CA GLU A 201 15.22 -13.18 -5.97
C GLU A 201 14.48 -12.68 -7.22
N ILE A 202 13.38 -11.92 -7.07
CA ILE A 202 12.49 -11.55 -8.19
C ILE A 202 12.83 -10.16 -8.74
N CYS A 203 12.78 -10.00 -10.06
CA CYS A 203 12.94 -8.69 -10.68
C CYS A 203 11.66 -7.87 -10.53
N ILE A 204 11.72 -6.75 -9.79
CA ILE A 204 10.59 -5.83 -9.60
C ILE A 204 11.05 -4.38 -9.59
N ASP A 205 10.12 -3.45 -9.80
CA ASP A 205 10.32 -2.02 -9.59
C ASP A 205 10.07 -1.66 -8.12
N LEU A 206 11.15 -1.32 -7.41
CA LEU A 206 11.09 -0.89 -6.00
C LEU A 206 10.41 0.47 -5.81
N ASP A 207 10.07 1.17 -6.89
CA ASP A 207 9.27 2.40 -6.85
C ASP A 207 7.77 2.14 -7.09
N ARG A 208 7.37 0.86 -7.26
CA ARG A 208 5.98 0.42 -7.50
C ARG A 208 5.61 -0.84 -6.72
N VAL A 209 5.95 -0.86 -5.43
CA VAL A 209 5.49 -1.87 -4.47
C VAL A 209 4.18 -1.41 -3.83
N TRP A 210 3.15 -2.23 -3.88
CA TRP A 210 1.80 -1.89 -3.44
C TRP A 210 1.29 -2.87 -2.39
N ALA A 211 0.63 -2.36 -1.36
CA ALA A 211 -0.10 -3.17 -0.39
C ALA A 211 -1.60 -3.05 -0.67
N VAL A 212 -2.24 -4.16 -1.06
CA VAL A 212 -3.66 -4.25 -1.37
C VAL A 212 -4.31 -5.18 -0.35
N GLY A 213 -5.48 -4.82 0.18
CA GLY A 213 -6.11 -5.69 1.17
C GLY A 213 -7.61 -5.49 1.29
N SER A 214 -8.29 -6.55 1.71
CA SER A 214 -9.74 -6.62 1.92
C SER A 214 -10.05 -6.73 3.41
N SER A 215 -11.04 -5.97 3.92
CA SER A 215 -11.50 -6.07 5.32
C SER A 215 -10.34 -5.92 6.31
N ASN A 216 -10.11 -6.87 7.23
CA ASN A 216 -8.93 -6.93 8.12
C ASN A 216 -7.59 -6.73 7.37
N GLY A 217 -7.41 -7.32 6.19
CA GLY A 217 -6.24 -7.08 5.35
C GLY A 217 -6.17 -5.66 4.78
N GLY A 218 -7.32 -5.04 4.52
CA GLY A 218 -7.43 -3.62 4.14
C GLY A 218 -7.02 -2.69 5.27
N MET A 219 -7.48 -2.96 6.50
CA MET A 219 -7.06 -2.27 7.72
C MET A 219 -5.55 -2.38 7.92
N PHE A 220 -4.98 -3.57 7.73
CA PHE A 220 -3.56 -3.82 7.85
C PHE A 220 -2.71 -3.06 6.79
N THR A 221 -3.27 -2.66 5.65
CA THR A 221 -2.54 -1.76 4.74
C THR A 221 -2.23 -0.39 5.37
N PHE A 222 -3.08 0.12 6.26
CA PHE A 222 -2.80 1.34 7.02
C PHE A 222 -1.69 1.16 8.05
N GLU A 223 -1.61 -0.01 8.70
CA GLU A 223 -0.48 -0.37 9.56
C GLU A 223 0.83 -0.35 8.76
N LEU A 224 0.86 -1.02 7.61
CA LEU A 224 2.03 -1.06 6.73
C LEU A 224 2.46 0.33 6.22
N ALA A 225 1.51 1.27 6.04
CA ALA A 225 1.79 2.66 5.68
C ALA A 225 2.24 3.55 6.85
N SER A 226 1.96 3.14 8.09
CA SER A 226 2.27 3.88 9.33
C SER A 226 3.54 3.36 10.03
N ASP A 227 3.86 2.07 9.87
CA ASP A 227 5.06 1.46 10.43
C ASP A 227 6.33 1.92 9.69
N HIS A 228 7.28 2.41 10.48
CA HIS A 228 8.54 3.00 10.01
C HIS A 228 9.49 2.04 9.24
N ARG A 229 9.26 0.73 9.33
CA ARG A 229 10.05 -0.34 8.69
C ARG A 229 9.48 -0.65 7.30
N SER A 230 8.15 -0.72 7.16
CA SER A 230 7.46 -1.03 5.91
C SER A 230 7.18 0.20 5.05
N ALA A 231 6.74 1.31 5.62
CA ALA A 231 6.30 2.48 4.86
C ALA A 231 7.36 3.02 3.85
N PRO A 232 8.68 3.07 4.16
CA PRO A 232 9.70 3.51 3.20
C PRO A 232 9.91 2.58 1.99
N ARG A 233 9.23 1.43 1.95
CA ARG A 233 9.32 0.40 0.90
C ARG A 233 8.11 0.37 -0.02
N LEU A 234 7.02 1.09 0.30
CA LEU A 234 5.78 1.08 -0.46
C LEU A 234 5.63 2.36 -1.31
N ALA A 235 4.99 2.21 -2.47
CA ALA A 235 4.55 3.31 -3.33
C ALA A 235 3.13 3.75 -2.98
N GLY A 236 2.32 2.86 -2.42
CA GLY A 236 0.97 3.17 -1.98
C GLY A 236 0.23 1.98 -1.41
N ILE A 237 -0.98 2.24 -0.96
CA ILE A 237 -1.91 1.26 -0.40
C ILE A 237 -3.25 1.27 -1.13
N VAL A 238 -3.95 0.14 -1.12
CA VAL A 238 -5.30 -0.03 -1.64
C VAL A 238 -6.16 -0.76 -0.57
N PRO A 239 -6.76 -0.01 0.37
CA PRO A 239 -7.69 -0.56 1.36
C PRO A 239 -9.08 -0.74 0.75
N ILE A 240 -9.55 -1.99 0.69
CA ILE A 240 -10.90 -2.36 0.25
C ILE A 240 -11.69 -2.75 1.50
N ILE A 241 -12.81 -2.07 1.77
CA ILE A 241 -13.74 -2.28 2.91
C ILE A 241 -13.05 -2.45 4.28
N GLY A 242 -11.90 -1.79 4.48
CA GLY A 242 -11.10 -1.84 5.71
C GLY A 242 -10.70 -0.44 6.13
N LEU A 243 -11.00 -0.06 7.38
CA LEU A 243 -10.72 1.26 7.96
C LEU A 243 -9.93 1.12 9.27
N PRO A 244 -9.03 2.06 9.62
CA PRO A 244 -8.35 2.03 10.91
C PRO A 244 -9.34 2.02 12.07
N HIS A 245 -8.99 1.37 13.19
CA HIS A 245 -9.76 1.53 14.42
C HIS A 245 -9.80 3.01 14.86
N ASN A 246 -10.84 3.37 15.60
CA ASN A 246 -11.01 4.75 16.06
C ASN A 246 -9.77 5.26 16.84
N GLY A 247 -9.29 6.45 16.50
CA GLY A 247 -8.05 7.03 17.05
C GLY A 247 -6.73 6.53 16.44
N TYR A 248 -6.76 5.55 15.51
CA TYR A 248 -5.56 5.02 14.85
C TYR A 248 -5.39 5.48 13.39
N SER A 249 -6.35 6.23 12.84
CA SER A 249 -6.17 6.91 11.55
C SER A 249 -5.03 7.92 11.62
N THR A 250 -3.95 7.63 10.90
CA THR A 250 -2.85 8.55 10.65
C THR A 250 -2.53 8.56 9.16
N GLY A 251 -1.96 9.67 8.67
CA GLY A 251 -1.37 9.70 7.34
C GLY A 251 -0.05 8.93 7.26
N PRO A 252 0.46 8.66 6.05
CA PRO A 252 1.58 7.75 5.85
C PRO A 252 2.87 8.25 6.51
N PHE A 253 3.65 7.33 7.06
CA PHE A 253 4.95 7.65 7.69
C PHE A 253 5.99 8.13 6.67
N ALA A 254 5.88 7.71 5.41
CA ALA A 254 6.82 8.04 4.33
C ALA A 254 6.21 9.03 3.32
N ASP A 255 6.98 10.08 2.99
CA ASP A 255 6.66 11.02 1.91
C ASP A 255 6.45 10.30 0.57
N GLY A 256 5.46 10.73 -0.21
CA GLY A 256 5.24 10.25 -1.58
C GLY A 256 4.33 9.02 -1.69
N MET A 257 3.97 8.39 -0.57
CA MET A 257 2.94 7.35 -0.50
C MET A 257 1.62 7.86 -1.09
N SER A 258 0.84 6.97 -1.69
CA SER A 258 -0.51 7.25 -2.22
C SER A 258 -1.53 6.23 -1.71
N MET A 259 -2.82 6.54 -1.79
CA MET A 259 -3.91 5.65 -1.39
C MET A 259 -5.02 5.65 -2.45
N PHE A 260 -5.62 4.49 -2.68
CA PHE A 260 -6.90 4.35 -3.40
C PHE A 260 -7.79 3.37 -2.64
N GLY A 261 -8.80 3.88 -1.94
CA GLY A 261 -9.71 3.05 -1.12
C GLY A 261 -11.08 2.84 -1.76
N MET A 262 -11.67 1.66 -1.56
CA MET A 262 -13.02 1.28 -2.05
C MET A 262 -13.88 0.82 -0.87
N PHE A 263 -15.07 1.41 -0.68
CA PHE A 263 -15.90 1.16 0.51
C PHE A 263 -17.40 1.07 0.17
N GLY A 264 -18.13 0.13 0.77
CA GLY A 264 -19.57 -0.03 0.53
C GLY A 264 -20.40 0.94 1.38
N VAL A 265 -21.33 1.69 0.77
CA VAL A 265 -22.19 2.65 1.50
C VAL A 265 -23.09 2.01 2.56
N SER A 266 -23.41 0.72 2.39
CA SER A 266 -24.25 -0.08 3.29
C SER A 266 -23.44 -1.11 4.10
N ASP A 267 -22.12 -0.95 4.16
CA ASP A 267 -21.26 -1.80 4.99
C ASP A 267 -21.62 -1.61 6.47
N THR A 268 -22.00 -2.69 7.14
CA THR A 268 -22.34 -2.71 8.57
C THR A 268 -21.22 -3.29 9.44
N THR A 269 -20.23 -3.93 8.84
CA THR A 269 -19.08 -4.55 9.51
C THR A 269 -17.93 -3.56 9.65
N VAL A 270 -17.68 -2.75 8.61
CA VAL A 270 -16.67 -1.68 8.62
C VAL A 270 -17.27 -0.41 7.99
N PRO A 271 -18.24 0.25 8.65
CA PRO A 271 -19.00 1.30 8.00
C PRO A 271 -18.12 2.51 7.66
N PRO A 272 -18.15 3.02 6.41
CA PRO A 272 -17.37 4.20 6.02
C PRO A 272 -18.01 5.52 6.45
N ILE A 273 -19.33 5.53 6.63
CA ILE A 273 -20.12 6.71 7.02
C ILE A 273 -20.45 6.60 8.51
N SER A 274 -20.34 7.71 9.25
CA SER A 274 -20.66 7.70 10.70
C SER A 274 -22.13 7.35 10.95
N ASN A 275 -22.30 6.36 11.81
CA ASN A 275 -23.54 5.90 12.41
C ASN A 275 -23.55 6.15 13.94
N THR A 276 -22.71 7.06 14.43
CA THR A 276 -22.58 7.44 15.85
C THR A 276 -22.76 8.95 16.04
N ASP A 277 -22.85 9.42 17.29
CA ASP A 277 -22.92 10.86 17.60
C ASP A 277 -21.61 11.62 17.27
N ASP A 278 -20.51 10.93 16.94
CA ASP A 278 -19.24 11.51 16.50
C ASP A 278 -19.06 11.30 14.98
N PRO A 279 -18.97 12.36 14.16
CA PRO A 279 -18.80 12.21 12.71
C PRO A 279 -17.46 11.54 12.32
N ASN A 280 -16.47 11.53 13.21
CA ASN A 280 -15.16 10.90 12.97
C ASN A 280 -15.14 9.40 13.26
N LYS A 281 -16.20 8.85 13.88
CA LYS A 281 -16.25 7.49 14.40
C LYS A 281 -17.44 6.72 13.85
N THR A 282 -17.20 5.49 13.41
CA THR A 282 -18.23 4.54 13.00
C THR A 282 -18.22 3.33 13.94
N LEU A 283 -19.34 2.60 14.00
CA LEU A 283 -19.54 1.41 14.83
C LEU A 283 -19.95 0.24 13.95
N ASP A 284 -19.22 -0.86 14.02
CA ASP A 284 -19.65 -2.17 13.54
C ASP A 284 -20.99 -2.56 14.18
N THR A 285 -22.05 -2.58 13.37
CA THR A 285 -23.39 -2.99 13.76
C THR A 285 -23.79 -4.35 13.18
N TYR A 286 -22.83 -5.09 12.64
CA TYR A 286 -23.07 -6.44 12.15
C TYR A 286 -23.50 -7.37 13.30
N ASN A 287 -24.60 -8.07 13.10
CA ASN A 287 -25.17 -8.98 14.10
C ASN A 287 -25.53 -10.31 13.43
N GLY A 288 -24.48 -11.09 13.11
CA GLY A 288 -24.59 -12.39 12.49
C GLY A 288 -24.75 -13.52 13.50
N VAL A 289 -25.18 -14.69 13.02
CA VAL A 289 -25.35 -15.90 13.85
C VAL A 289 -24.00 -16.47 14.33
N TYR A 290 -22.91 -16.20 13.60
CA TYR A 290 -21.57 -16.74 13.85
C TYR A 290 -20.53 -15.68 14.25
N TYR A 291 -20.80 -14.41 13.94
CA TYR A 291 -19.92 -13.29 14.24
C TYR A 291 -20.77 -12.12 14.74
N GLY A 292 -20.44 -11.59 15.92
CA GLY A 292 -20.92 -10.30 16.39
C GLY A 292 -19.96 -9.18 15.99
N GLY A 293 -20.50 -7.98 15.85
CA GLY A 293 -19.76 -6.72 15.72
C GLY A 293 -19.49 -6.05 17.07
N GLY A 294 -19.45 -4.72 17.08
CA GLY A 294 -19.18 -3.89 18.27
C GLY A 294 -17.90 -3.06 18.22
N TRP A 295 -17.09 -3.14 17.16
CA TRP A 295 -15.85 -2.37 17.01
C TRP A 295 -16.06 -0.95 16.49
N TYR A 296 -15.24 -0.02 16.96
CA TYR A 296 -15.19 1.35 16.47
C TYR A 296 -14.09 1.55 15.42
N TYR A 297 -14.44 2.18 14.30
CA TYR A 297 -13.50 2.58 13.25
C TYR A 297 -13.49 4.10 13.06
N THR A 298 -12.44 4.61 12.43
CA THR A 298 -12.42 5.99 11.95
C THR A 298 -13.23 6.12 10.66
N SER A 299 -14.12 7.11 10.58
CA SER A 299 -14.94 7.35 9.39
C SER A 299 -14.10 7.71 8.15
N LEU A 300 -14.60 7.38 6.97
CA LEU A 300 -13.87 7.58 5.71
C LEU A 300 -13.52 9.04 5.46
N GLU A 301 -14.41 9.97 5.80
CA GLU A 301 -14.16 11.41 5.73
C GLU A 301 -12.95 11.82 6.59
N LYS A 302 -12.89 11.29 7.83
CA LYS A 302 -11.77 11.53 8.74
C LYS A 302 -10.47 10.87 8.24
N VAL A 303 -10.52 9.64 7.72
CA VAL A 303 -9.35 8.97 7.09
C VAL A 303 -8.82 9.80 5.92
N MET A 304 -9.68 10.27 5.03
CA MET A 304 -9.30 11.10 3.88
C MET A 304 -8.68 12.43 4.32
N MET A 305 -9.23 13.06 5.36
CA MET A 305 -8.66 14.27 5.96
C MET A 305 -7.28 14.02 6.57
N ASP A 306 -7.11 12.94 7.34
CA ASP A 306 -5.85 12.59 8.00
C ASP A 306 -4.76 12.22 6.98
N TRP A 307 -5.10 11.46 5.94
CA TRP A 307 -4.19 11.10 4.86
C TRP A 307 -3.79 12.30 4.02
N THR A 308 -4.71 13.20 3.72
CA THR A 308 -4.41 14.47 3.02
C THR A 308 -3.43 15.31 3.83
N LYS A 309 -3.70 15.50 5.13
CA LYS A 309 -2.87 16.32 6.03
C LYS A 309 -1.50 15.68 6.30
N GLY A 310 -1.46 14.37 6.60
CA GLY A 310 -0.23 13.63 6.86
C GLY A 310 0.66 13.48 5.63
N SER A 311 0.07 13.39 4.43
CA SER A 311 0.80 13.51 3.16
C SER A 311 1.34 14.91 2.88
N GLY A 312 1.16 15.88 3.79
CA GLY A 312 1.61 17.27 3.63
C GLY A 312 0.89 18.01 2.50
N CYS A 313 -0.39 17.72 2.28
CA CYS A 313 -1.25 18.37 1.29
C CYS A 313 -2.24 19.33 1.98
N LYS A 314 -2.92 20.15 1.17
CA LYS A 314 -3.99 21.05 1.62
C LYS A 314 -5.36 20.39 1.48
N GLY A 315 -6.34 20.92 2.21
CA GLY A 315 -7.72 20.45 2.17
C GLY A 315 -7.99 19.28 3.11
N GLU A 316 -9.13 18.63 2.89
CA GLU A 316 -9.72 17.62 3.78
C GLU A 316 -10.03 16.31 3.03
N GLY A 317 -9.45 16.14 1.83
CA GLY A 317 -9.63 14.95 1.01
C GLY A 317 -10.95 14.88 0.23
N GLN A 318 -11.65 16.01 0.11
CA GLN A 318 -13.00 16.11 -0.48
C GLN A 318 -13.01 16.78 -1.87
N ASP A 319 -11.86 16.89 -2.55
CA ASP A 319 -11.81 17.45 -3.90
C ASP A 319 -12.37 16.45 -4.93
N SER A 320 -12.83 16.95 -6.09
CA SER A 320 -13.17 16.08 -7.22
C SER A 320 -11.93 15.43 -7.83
N LEU A 321 -12.10 14.22 -8.39
CA LEU A 321 -11.04 13.49 -9.09
C LEU A 321 -10.39 14.33 -10.22
N ILE A 322 -9.06 14.30 -10.31
CA ILE A 322 -8.28 14.91 -11.40
C ILE A 322 -8.04 13.93 -12.55
N ASP A 323 -7.75 12.68 -12.20
CA ASP A 323 -7.76 11.53 -13.10
C ASP A 323 -8.86 10.61 -12.56
N ASP A 324 -9.63 10.05 -13.49
CA ASP A 324 -10.79 9.21 -13.19
C ASP A 324 -10.38 7.77 -12.87
N TYR A 325 -9.19 7.32 -13.30
CA TYR A 325 -8.73 5.93 -13.12
C TYR A 325 -9.71 4.85 -13.65
N GLY A 326 -10.66 5.22 -14.52
CA GLY A 326 -11.70 4.33 -15.03
C GLY A 326 -12.95 4.22 -14.15
N VAL A 327 -13.02 4.94 -13.02
CA VAL A 327 -14.20 5.02 -12.14
C VAL A 327 -15.47 5.35 -12.93
N SER A 328 -15.43 6.31 -13.85
CA SER A 328 -16.57 6.72 -14.69
C SER A 328 -17.08 5.64 -15.66
N SER A 329 -16.40 4.51 -15.76
CA SER A 329 -16.89 3.33 -16.50
C SER A 329 -17.91 2.50 -15.71
N TYR A 330 -18.09 2.80 -14.42
CA TYR A 330 -18.98 2.11 -13.50
C TYR A 330 -20.01 3.08 -12.91
N GLU A 331 -21.28 2.68 -12.91
CA GLU A 331 -22.34 3.45 -12.27
C GLU A 331 -22.29 3.26 -10.74
N GLY A 332 -22.76 4.24 -9.97
CA GLY A 332 -22.84 4.15 -8.50
C GLY A 332 -21.55 4.44 -7.73
N LEU A 333 -20.41 4.67 -8.40
CA LEU A 333 -19.18 5.10 -7.73
C LEU A 333 -19.19 6.60 -7.40
N THR A 334 -19.06 6.95 -6.12
CA THR A 334 -18.89 8.33 -5.64
C THR A 334 -17.51 8.49 -5.03
N CYS A 335 -16.63 9.24 -5.69
CA CYS A 335 -15.22 9.35 -5.30
C CYS A 335 -14.79 10.76 -4.91
N THR A 336 -13.83 10.83 -3.99
CA THR A 336 -13.20 12.06 -3.49
C THR A 336 -11.67 11.95 -3.51
N GLN A 337 -11.00 13.09 -3.60
CA GLN A 337 -9.55 13.19 -3.70
C GLN A 337 -8.96 14.16 -2.67
N GLY A 338 -7.86 13.72 -2.05
CA GLY A 338 -6.85 14.54 -1.40
C GLY A 338 -5.59 14.68 -2.25
N CYS A 339 -4.77 15.67 -1.91
CA CYS A 339 -3.54 15.98 -2.65
C CYS A 339 -3.78 16.37 -4.13
N SER A 340 -4.92 16.99 -4.43
CA SER A 340 -5.27 17.47 -5.79
C SER A 340 -4.24 18.46 -6.36
N GLU A 341 -3.53 19.20 -5.51
CA GLU A 341 -2.45 20.10 -5.93
C GLU A 341 -1.18 19.35 -6.39
N LYS A 342 -1.03 18.05 -6.07
CA LYS A 342 0.16 17.23 -6.31
C LYS A 342 0.13 16.38 -7.58
N LYS A 343 -0.70 16.78 -8.57
CA LYS A 343 -1.04 16.18 -9.89
C LYS A 343 -0.19 15.06 -10.51
N ASP A 344 1.12 15.03 -10.31
CA ASP A 344 2.06 14.07 -10.91
C ASP A 344 2.69 13.08 -9.89
N SER A 345 2.28 13.09 -8.62
CA SER A 345 3.04 12.45 -7.53
C SER A 345 2.19 11.68 -6.50
N THR A 346 1.80 12.31 -5.39
CA THR A 346 0.94 11.70 -4.36
C THR A 346 -0.52 11.91 -4.69
N HIS A 347 -1.29 10.83 -4.70
CA HIS A 347 -2.73 10.85 -4.84
C HIS A 347 -3.35 10.13 -3.65
N VAL A 348 -4.32 10.75 -2.99
CA VAL A 348 -5.12 10.14 -1.92
C VAL A 348 -6.53 10.11 -2.46
N VAL A 349 -7.06 8.93 -2.76
CA VAL A 349 -8.38 8.76 -3.37
C VAL A 349 -9.19 7.78 -2.54
N SER A 350 -10.48 8.05 -2.39
CA SER A 350 -11.44 7.08 -1.90
C SER A 350 -12.71 7.11 -2.75
N CYS A 351 -13.34 5.97 -2.88
CA CYS A 351 -14.61 5.79 -3.57
C CYS A 351 -15.58 5.00 -2.70
N LEU A 352 -16.82 5.47 -2.68
CA LEU A 352 -17.98 4.75 -2.17
C LEU A 352 -18.67 4.02 -3.34
N PHE A 353 -19.10 2.78 -3.10
CA PHE A 353 -19.91 1.99 -4.04
C PHE A 353 -21.24 1.56 -3.39
N GLU A 354 -22.25 1.33 -4.23
CA GLU A 354 -23.56 0.82 -3.81
C GLU A 354 -23.46 -0.66 -3.41
N GLY A 355 -23.20 -0.93 -2.14
CA GLY A 355 -23.06 -2.29 -1.60
C GLY A 355 -22.69 -2.34 -0.13
N GLY A 356 -22.51 -3.56 0.38
CA GLY A 356 -22.11 -3.83 1.77
C GLY A 356 -20.63 -4.17 1.91
N HIS A 357 -20.32 -5.13 2.79
CA HIS A 357 -18.97 -5.62 3.08
C HIS A 357 -18.46 -6.58 1.97
N GLU A 358 -18.37 -6.09 0.73
CA GLU A 358 -18.02 -6.85 -0.48
C GLU A 358 -16.72 -6.35 -1.12
N SER A 359 -15.89 -7.26 -1.66
CA SER A 359 -14.50 -6.92 -2.07
C SER A 359 -14.09 -7.32 -3.49
N TYR A 360 -14.84 -8.13 -4.23
CA TYR A 360 -14.29 -8.86 -5.39
C TYR A 360 -14.97 -8.58 -6.75
N SER A 361 -15.85 -7.59 -6.84
CA SER A 361 -16.45 -7.13 -8.11
C SER A 361 -15.44 -6.41 -9.02
N ASP A 362 -15.69 -6.39 -10.33
CA ASP A 362 -14.82 -5.68 -11.30
C ASP A 362 -14.78 -4.17 -11.02
N GLU A 363 -15.92 -3.63 -10.58
CA GLU A 363 -16.16 -2.25 -10.15
C GLU A 363 -15.16 -1.77 -9.08
N ILE A 364 -14.66 -2.70 -8.25
CA ILE A 364 -13.66 -2.44 -7.20
C ILE A 364 -12.23 -2.57 -7.77
N TRP A 365 -11.96 -3.65 -8.50
CA TRP A 365 -10.60 -4.04 -8.86
C TRP A 365 -10.03 -3.31 -10.08
N GLU A 366 -10.83 -3.05 -11.12
CA GLU A 366 -10.34 -2.37 -12.32
C GLU A 366 -9.87 -0.93 -12.03
N PRO A 367 -10.62 -0.08 -11.29
CA PRO A 367 -10.12 1.23 -10.89
C PRO A 367 -8.87 1.16 -10.01
N ALA A 368 -8.79 0.18 -9.09
CA ALA A 368 -7.61 -0.03 -8.25
C ALA A 368 -6.37 -0.41 -9.08
N PHE A 369 -6.49 -1.31 -10.05
CA PHE A 369 -5.38 -1.63 -10.96
C PHE A 369 -4.96 -0.43 -11.81
N ASN A 370 -5.91 0.31 -12.36
CA ASN A 370 -5.63 1.53 -13.14
C ASN A 370 -4.89 2.58 -12.29
N PHE A 371 -5.31 2.81 -11.05
CA PHE A 371 -4.62 3.69 -10.10
C PHE A 371 -3.20 3.20 -9.79
N MET A 372 -3.02 1.90 -9.60
CA MET A 372 -1.69 1.32 -9.32
C MET A 372 -0.74 1.42 -10.52
N LEU A 373 -1.28 1.32 -11.74
CA LEU A 373 -0.55 1.41 -13.02
C LEU A 373 -0.36 2.85 -13.53
N ALA A 374 -1.13 3.82 -13.04
CA ALA A 374 -1.05 5.24 -13.43
C ALA A 374 0.39 5.80 -13.39
N PRO A 375 0.80 6.63 -14.38
CA PRO A 375 2.15 7.20 -14.41
C PRO A 375 2.47 8.08 -13.20
N ARG A 376 3.66 7.93 -12.62
CA ARG A 376 4.13 8.76 -11.50
C ARG A 376 5.44 9.46 -11.84
N LYS A 377 5.51 10.76 -11.59
CA LYS A 377 6.76 11.52 -11.61
C LYS A 377 7.24 11.75 -10.18
N LYS A 378 8.42 11.23 -9.86
CA LYS A 378 9.11 11.64 -8.64
C LYS A 378 9.47 13.12 -8.72
N THR A 379 8.87 13.94 -7.87
CA THR A 379 9.46 15.23 -7.51
C THR A 379 10.83 14.96 -6.89
N LYS A 380 11.86 15.71 -7.28
CA LYS A 380 13.20 15.57 -6.68
C LYS A 380 13.16 16.08 -5.24
N GLY A 381 12.85 15.17 -4.31
CA GLY A 381 12.88 15.45 -2.88
C GLY A 381 14.22 16.07 -2.48
N SER A 382 14.19 17.26 -1.89
CA SER A 382 15.38 17.95 -1.43
C SER A 382 15.96 17.24 -0.21
N GLY A 383 16.81 16.24 -0.45
CA GLY A 383 17.46 15.42 0.56
C GLY A 383 18.33 16.25 1.53
N LYS A 384 17.69 16.81 2.55
CA LYS A 384 18.32 17.35 3.75
C LYS A 384 17.67 16.68 4.96
N SER A 385 18.14 15.48 5.28
CA SER A 385 17.92 14.89 6.60
C SER A 385 18.25 15.94 7.67
N PRO A 386 17.39 16.18 8.67
CA PRO A 386 17.70 17.10 9.74
C PRO A 386 18.97 16.65 10.46
N LYS A 387 20.04 17.46 10.38
CA LYS A 387 21.26 17.18 11.16
C LYS A 387 20.91 17.30 12.64
N MET A 388 20.78 16.16 13.32
CA MET A 388 20.70 16.11 14.79
C MET A 388 21.84 16.93 15.38
N SER A 389 21.51 18.09 15.96
CA SER A 389 22.51 18.90 16.65
C SER A 389 22.95 18.17 17.92
N LYS A 390 24.17 17.63 17.93
CA LYS A 390 24.81 17.16 19.16
C LYS A 390 25.01 18.33 20.12
N LYS A 391 24.01 18.63 20.96
CA LYS A 391 24.17 19.53 22.11
C LYS A 391 25.15 18.88 23.08
N GLY A 392 26.40 19.34 23.07
CA GLY A 392 27.44 18.85 23.97
C GLY A 392 27.06 19.11 25.43
N LYS A 393 27.04 18.04 26.24
CA LYS A 393 27.00 18.16 27.71
C LYS A 393 28.28 18.84 28.18
N LYS A 394 28.23 20.16 28.46
CA LYS A 394 29.28 20.84 29.22
C LYS A 394 29.31 20.26 30.63
N GLY A 395 30.40 19.60 31.00
CA GLY A 395 30.62 19.11 32.36
C GLY A 395 30.78 20.28 33.34
N SER A 396 30.03 20.23 34.45
CA SER A 396 30.16 21.21 35.54
C SER A 396 31.40 20.89 36.38
N LYS A 397 32.46 21.69 36.24
CA LYS A 397 33.57 21.70 37.20
C LYS A 397 33.20 22.61 38.38
N LYS A 398 32.84 22.02 39.52
CA LYS A 398 32.82 22.73 40.81
C LYS A 398 34.27 23.06 41.22
N GLY A 399 34.64 24.34 41.18
CA GLY A 399 35.86 24.85 41.81
C GLY A 399 35.55 25.43 43.20
N LYS A 400 36.32 25.03 44.22
CA LYS A 400 36.29 25.66 45.56
C LYS A 400 37.09 26.96 45.57
N LYS A 401 36.60 27.95 46.35
CA LYS A 401 37.30 29.02 47.13
C LYS A 401 36.37 30.24 47.22
N ASN A 402 36.29 30.98 48.34
CA ASN A 402 36.98 30.85 49.63
C ASN A 402 36.01 30.36 50.73
#